data_AF-A0A8H4UJ44-F1
#
_entry.id   AF-A0A8H4UJ44-F1
#
_cell.length_a   1.000
_cell.length_b   1.000
_cell.length_c   1.000
_cell.angle_alpha   90.00
_cell.angle_beta   90.00
_cell.angle_gamma   90.00
#
_symmetry.space_group_name_H-M   'P 1'
#
loop_
_entity.id
_entity.type
_entity.pdbx_description
1 polymer ?
#
loop_
_entity_poly.entity_id
_entity_poly.type
_entity_poly.pdbx_seq_one_letter_code
_entity_poly.pdbx_strand_id
1 'polypeptide(L)'
;MSAPMASAWKVIPTFKSQSIERTIHFYVDILGFNLASVKPEDEPPAQYTFCSIFAGDKAAANLYFFKPSGDTLTPSSAYIALGTTQLDLLYESLKVRNDVEIVEEIQDQPWGYRQFAINDPDGNTLTFFKFLEGGNPGEEWGIVKAVSPRRNHPASTSRCDAWSTVYTPNSEAKTNPHRIDINRSDSSPNLELTMSVTECAICPLEEGYDEDKFLNLLKEAQHEQNRWIRKHQPHLLEGRPYENLSSFSIQKSSPPLLLITAPWDSPEGHAEWIASDENKVVMGQLSSYFAENSHMVFYHLDHAGGEDDLRGDIFAQGPFNLWRLTVKPDHKDKLQELFRNVESHGSTTEPSKRIWGGWRIGDKKLADEQNGGSEERGTEQDPEVVVFWTRDVKYDVGGRLSQVHDPMVFRYEWQPLL
;
A
#
# COMPACT_ATOMS: atom_id res chain seq x y z
N MET A 1 -8.77 13.54 -34.00
CA MET A 1 -7.41 13.02 -33.77
C MET A 1 -7.01 13.44 -32.37
N SER A 2 -6.96 12.51 -31.42
CA SER A 2 -6.33 12.76 -30.12
C SER A 2 -4.85 13.07 -30.39
N ALA A 3 -4.39 14.27 -30.04
CA ALA A 3 -3.00 14.62 -30.22
C ALA A 3 -2.14 13.64 -29.39
N PRO A 4 -0.99 13.14 -29.89
CA PRO A 4 -0.07 12.30 -29.10
C PRO A 4 0.29 12.91 -27.73
N MET A 5 0.14 14.22 -27.58
CA MET A 5 0.35 14.90 -26.31
C MET A 5 -0.65 14.51 -25.19
N ALA A 6 -1.80 13.95 -25.54
CA ALA A 6 -2.75 13.41 -24.57
C ALA A 6 -2.23 12.15 -23.83
N SER A 7 -1.16 11.51 -24.32
CA SER A 7 -0.52 10.37 -23.62
C SER A 7 0.68 10.78 -22.76
N ALA A 8 1.01 12.08 -22.67
CA ALA A 8 2.05 12.55 -21.77
C ALA A 8 1.56 12.42 -20.32
N TRP A 9 2.30 11.68 -19.50
CA TRP A 9 1.89 11.33 -18.14
C TRP A 9 2.77 11.97 -17.06
N LYS A 10 3.87 12.65 -17.45
CA LYS A 10 4.82 13.23 -16.49
C LYS A 10 5.70 14.34 -17.08
N VAL A 11 6.08 15.27 -16.22
CA VAL A 11 7.10 16.31 -16.48
C VAL A 11 8.25 16.12 -15.49
N ILE A 12 9.49 16.24 -15.95
CA ILE A 12 10.70 16.13 -15.11
C ILE A 12 11.51 17.41 -15.29
N PRO A 13 11.40 18.37 -14.36
CA PRO A 13 12.25 19.55 -14.34
C PRO A 13 13.71 19.19 -14.09
N THR A 14 14.61 19.96 -14.69
CA THR A 14 16.06 19.83 -14.48
C THR A 14 16.64 21.10 -13.90
N PHE A 15 17.40 20.97 -12.82
CA PHE A 15 18.10 22.04 -12.14
C PHE A 15 19.61 21.94 -12.33
N LYS A 16 20.30 23.05 -12.12
CA LYS A 16 21.75 23.07 -11.96
C LYS A 16 22.10 23.08 -10.49
N SER A 17 23.16 22.36 -10.15
CA SER A 17 23.66 22.24 -8.78
C SER A 17 25.17 22.39 -8.77
N GLN A 18 25.72 23.25 -7.92
CA GLN A 18 27.18 23.38 -7.81
C GLN A 18 27.81 22.22 -7.04
N SER A 19 27.04 21.56 -6.18
CA SER A 19 27.45 20.35 -5.45
C SER A 19 26.24 19.45 -5.28
N ILE A 20 26.29 18.32 -5.99
CA ILE A 20 25.25 17.31 -5.93
C ILE A 20 25.12 16.74 -4.51
N GLU A 21 26.21 16.68 -3.75
CA GLU A 21 26.20 16.29 -2.35
C GLU A 21 25.35 17.26 -1.50
N ARG A 22 25.54 18.58 -1.67
CA ARG A 22 24.72 19.59 -0.98
C ARG A 22 23.26 19.52 -1.42
N THR A 23 23.01 19.25 -2.70
CA THR A 23 21.65 19.03 -3.22
C THR A 23 21.01 17.81 -2.58
N ILE A 24 21.70 16.68 -2.51
CA ILE A 24 21.18 15.47 -1.85
C ILE A 24 20.84 15.79 -0.40
N HIS A 25 21.76 16.40 0.35
CA HIS A 25 21.48 16.77 1.74
C HIS A 25 20.27 17.70 1.87
N PHE A 26 20.16 18.74 1.03
CA PHE A 26 19.02 19.66 1.11
C PHE A 26 17.70 18.98 0.72
N TYR A 27 17.64 18.31 -0.42
CA TYR A 27 16.38 17.77 -0.90
C TYR A 27 15.97 16.46 -0.20
N VAL A 28 16.91 15.61 0.15
CA VAL A 28 16.63 14.31 0.83
C VAL A 28 16.54 14.51 2.33
N ASP A 29 17.59 15.05 2.96
CA ASP A 29 17.65 15.10 4.42
C ASP A 29 16.82 16.25 5.03
N ILE A 30 16.69 17.38 4.34
CA ILE A 30 15.90 18.53 4.82
C ILE A 30 14.46 18.51 4.30
N LEU A 31 14.25 18.29 3.00
CA LEU A 31 12.92 18.33 2.39
C LEU A 31 12.20 16.97 2.32
N GLY A 32 12.89 15.86 2.57
CA GLY A 32 12.27 14.52 2.63
C GLY A 32 12.03 13.85 1.27
N PHE A 33 12.70 14.28 0.19
CA PHE A 33 12.68 13.53 -1.08
C PHE A 33 13.45 12.21 -0.95
N ASN A 34 13.14 11.25 -1.83
CA ASN A 34 13.91 10.02 -1.97
C ASN A 34 15.01 10.20 -3.02
N LEU A 35 16.20 9.66 -2.76
CA LEU A 35 17.28 9.57 -3.74
C LEU A 35 17.05 8.37 -4.66
N ALA A 36 16.88 8.60 -5.96
CA ALA A 36 16.73 7.52 -6.93
C ALA A 36 18.07 7.05 -7.51
N SER A 37 18.94 7.98 -7.90
CA SER A 37 20.25 7.64 -8.47
C SER A 37 21.22 8.82 -8.42
N VAL A 38 22.51 8.51 -8.51
CA VAL A 38 23.61 9.47 -8.66
C VAL A 38 24.51 9.03 -9.82
N LYS A 39 25.29 9.95 -10.38
CA LYS A 39 26.39 9.59 -11.31
C LYS A 39 27.68 10.31 -10.93
N PRO A 40 28.84 9.63 -10.98
CA PRO A 40 29.02 8.18 -11.15
C PRO A 40 28.48 7.39 -9.93
N GLU A 41 28.08 6.12 -10.13
CA GLU A 41 27.49 5.28 -9.06
C GLU A 41 28.55 4.69 -8.12
N ASP A 42 29.78 4.46 -8.62
CA ASP A 42 30.83 3.71 -7.92
C ASP A 42 31.94 4.59 -7.29
N GLU A 43 31.81 5.92 -7.31
CA GLU A 43 32.84 6.81 -6.74
C GLU A 43 32.43 7.40 -5.37
N PRO A 44 33.40 7.67 -4.48
CA PRO A 44 33.15 8.31 -3.19
C PRO A 44 32.40 9.66 -3.36
N PRO A 45 31.72 10.15 -2.31
CA PRO A 45 30.74 11.26 -2.38
C PRO A 45 31.37 12.66 -2.58
N ALA A 46 32.41 12.82 -3.41
CA ALA A 46 33.00 14.12 -3.72
C ALA A 46 32.97 14.47 -5.22
N GLN A 47 32.42 13.59 -6.05
CA GLN A 47 32.51 13.68 -7.52
C GLN A 47 31.16 13.52 -8.23
N TYR A 48 30.04 13.63 -7.53
CA TYR A 48 28.76 13.48 -8.20
C TYR A 48 28.53 14.63 -9.18
N THR A 49 28.16 14.25 -10.41
CA THR A 49 27.83 15.15 -11.52
C THR A 49 26.33 15.18 -11.81
N PHE A 50 25.59 14.23 -11.26
CA PHE A 50 24.15 14.13 -11.39
C PHE A 50 23.53 13.47 -10.17
N CYS A 51 22.32 13.90 -9.81
CA CYS A 51 21.40 13.11 -9.01
C CYS A 51 19.96 13.22 -9.52
N SER A 52 19.19 12.17 -9.30
CA SER A 52 17.74 12.12 -9.45
C SER A 52 17.11 11.98 -8.08
N ILE A 53 16.15 12.85 -7.78
CA ILE A 53 15.36 12.78 -6.56
C ILE A 53 13.87 12.74 -6.88
N PHE A 54 13.08 12.15 -6.01
CA PHE A 54 11.63 12.09 -6.22
C PHE A 54 10.82 12.10 -4.93
N ALA A 55 9.57 12.53 -5.05
CA ALA A 55 8.56 12.45 -4.01
C ALA A 55 7.21 12.04 -4.61
N GLY A 56 6.36 11.43 -3.79
CA GLY A 56 5.06 10.92 -4.18
C GLY A 56 5.10 9.65 -5.05
N ASP A 57 3.94 9.02 -5.17
CA ASP A 57 3.78 7.75 -5.88
C ASP A 57 4.24 7.80 -7.33
N LYS A 58 4.89 6.72 -7.78
CA LYS A 58 5.49 6.62 -9.11
C LYS A 58 6.36 7.84 -9.44
N ALA A 59 6.98 8.42 -8.41
CA ALA A 59 7.79 9.63 -8.46
C ALA A 59 7.02 10.87 -8.96
N ALA A 60 5.75 11.05 -8.57
CA ALA A 60 4.86 12.11 -9.05
C ALA A 60 5.55 13.49 -9.17
N ALA A 61 6.36 13.86 -8.18
CA ALA A 61 7.36 14.91 -8.30
C ALA A 61 8.74 14.28 -8.52
N ASN A 62 9.36 14.49 -9.70
CA ASN A 62 10.69 14.00 -10.02
C ASN A 62 11.56 15.14 -10.52
N LEU A 63 12.71 15.35 -9.89
CA LEU A 63 13.62 16.45 -10.19
C LEU A 63 15.03 15.91 -10.48
N TYR A 64 15.63 16.38 -11.56
CA TYR A 64 17.00 16.02 -11.92
C TYR A 64 17.94 17.19 -11.69
N PHE A 65 19.09 16.92 -11.09
CA PHE A 65 20.13 17.91 -10.86
C PHE A 65 21.37 17.53 -11.63
N PHE A 66 21.95 18.51 -12.33
CA PHE A 66 23.19 18.35 -13.07
C PHE A 66 24.22 19.35 -12.58
N LYS A 67 25.43 18.86 -12.34
CA LYS A 67 26.58 19.73 -12.13
C LYS A 67 26.85 20.51 -13.41
N PRO A 68 26.88 21.86 -13.39
CA PRO A 68 27.16 22.63 -14.58
C PRO A 68 28.61 22.40 -15.02
N SER A 69 28.85 22.44 -16.33
CA SER A 69 30.20 22.33 -16.90
C SER A 69 30.99 23.65 -16.87
N GLY A 70 30.41 24.71 -16.30
CA GLY A 70 31.04 26.04 -16.16
C GLY A 70 30.56 26.76 -14.90
N ASP A 71 31.15 27.93 -14.61
CA ASP A 71 31.01 28.61 -13.31
C ASP A 71 29.70 29.39 -13.13
N THR A 72 28.92 29.58 -14.20
CA THR A 72 27.66 30.33 -14.14
C THR A 72 26.50 29.43 -13.76
N LEU A 73 25.93 29.70 -12.60
CA LEU A 73 24.69 29.08 -12.14
C LEU A 73 23.52 30.04 -12.40
N THR A 74 22.52 29.58 -13.17
CA THR A 74 21.26 30.31 -13.34
C THR A 74 20.20 29.62 -12.50
N PRO A 75 19.71 30.25 -11.43
CA PRO A 75 18.59 29.73 -10.65
C PRO A 75 17.39 29.42 -11.52
N SER A 76 16.72 28.31 -11.23
CA SER A 76 15.45 27.94 -11.86
C SER A 76 14.37 27.77 -10.81
N SER A 77 13.11 27.57 -11.24
CA SER A 77 11.99 27.38 -10.32
C SER A 77 11.10 26.20 -10.69
N ALA A 78 10.47 25.61 -9.68
CA ALA A 78 9.41 24.62 -9.86
C ALA A 78 8.28 24.84 -8.85
N TYR A 79 7.07 24.49 -9.29
CA TYR A 79 5.88 24.43 -8.45
C TYR A 79 5.62 22.97 -8.10
N ILE A 80 5.43 22.70 -6.82
CA ILE A 80 5.20 21.35 -6.29
C ILE A 80 3.89 21.37 -5.52
N ALA A 81 2.93 20.62 -6.04
CA ALA A 81 1.66 20.40 -5.40
C ALA A 81 1.85 19.47 -4.19
N LEU A 82 1.35 19.86 -3.01
CA LEU A 82 1.32 19.01 -1.80
C LEU A 82 -0.12 18.74 -1.36
N GLY A 83 -0.35 17.68 -0.58
CA GLY A 83 -1.65 17.43 0.03
C GLY A 83 -2.11 18.61 0.92
N THR A 84 -3.42 18.69 1.16
CA THR A 84 -4.07 19.89 1.72
C THR A 84 -3.48 20.30 3.07
N THR A 85 -3.19 19.33 3.93
CA THR A 85 -2.64 19.56 5.27
C THR A 85 -1.11 19.65 5.24
N GLN A 86 -0.44 19.00 4.28
CA GLN A 86 1.03 18.86 4.22
C GLN A 86 1.72 20.16 3.85
N LEU A 87 1.04 21.02 3.09
CA LEU A 87 1.58 22.32 2.75
C LEU A 87 1.91 23.12 4.01
N ASP A 88 0.94 23.27 4.90
CA ASP A 88 1.09 24.01 6.15
C ASP A 88 2.09 23.31 7.10
N LEU A 89 2.10 21.97 7.14
CA LEU A 89 3.05 21.20 7.95
C LEU A 89 4.50 21.37 7.48
N LEU A 90 4.74 21.28 6.18
CA LEU A 90 6.06 21.48 5.62
C LEU A 90 6.54 22.90 5.93
N TYR A 91 5.69 23.90 5.70
CA TYR A 91 6.00 25.29 6.03
C TYR A 91 6.41 25.47 7.51
N GLU A 92 5.60 24.99 8.45
CA GLU A 92 5.92 25.11 9.89
C GLU A 92 7.20 24.35 10.27
N SER A 93 7.46 23.20 9.64
CA SER A 93 8.68 22.43 9.87
C SER A 93 9.94 23.15 9.38
N LEU A 94 9.86 23.90 8.28
CA LEU A 94 10.96 24.66 7.70
C LEU A 94 11.16 26.00 8.40
N LYS A 95 10.08 26.63 8.87
CA LYS A 95 10.12 27.93 9.55
C LYS A 95 10.93 27.94 10.84
N VAL A 96 11.00 26.82 11.54
CA VAL A 96 11.80 26.68 12.76
C VAL A 96 13.28 26.39 12.49
N ARG A 97 13.66 26.23 11.22
CA ARG A 97 15.04 25.96 10.82
C ARG A 97 15.77 27.24 10.45
N ASN A 98 17.06 27.30 10.77
CA ASN A 98 17.92 28.43 10.42
C ASN A 98 18.71 28.23 9.12
N ASP A 99 18.62 27.04 8.52
CA ASP A 99 19.37 26.62 7.33
C ASP A 99 18.50 26.54 6.06
N VAL A 100 17.27 27.09 6.12
CA VAL A 100 16.33 27.17 5.01
C VAL A 100 15.88 28.62 4.84
N GLU A 101 16.00 29.14 3.62
CA GLU A 101 15.55 30.50 3.29
C GLU A 101 14.10 30.45 2.79
N ILE A 102 13.15 30.91 3.61
CA ILE A 102 11.77 31.16 3.19
C ILE A 102 11.72 32.53 2.49
N VAL A 103 11.46 32.54 1.19
CA VAL A 103 11.41 33.75 0.35
C VAL A 103 10.00 34.29 0.16
N GLU A 104 8.99 33.45 0.34
CA GLU A 104 7.59 33.83 0.38
C GLU A 104 6.88 33.10 1.53
N GLU A 105 6.26 33.85 2.43
CA GLU A 105 5.50 33.31 3.56
C GLU A 105 4.22 32.61 3.08
N ILE A 106 3.75 31.62 3.87
CA ILE A 106 2.53 30.89 3.50
C ILE A 106 1.31 31.80 3.50
N GLN A 107 0.63 31.87 2.35
CA GLN A 107 -0.55 32.70 2.19
C GLN A 107 -1.47 32.18 1.08
N ASP A 108 -2.73 32.59 1.16
CA ASP A 108 -3.73 32.36 0.12
C ASP A 108 -3.58 33.43 -0.97
N GLN A 109 -3.58 32.99 -2.22
CA GLN A 109 -3.32 33.80 -3.40
C GLN A 109 -4.60 34.03 -4.21
N PRO A 110 -4.71 35.17 -4.91
CA PRO A 110 -5.91 35.51 -5.67
C PRO A 110 -6.15 34.59 -6.88
N TRP A 111 -5.16 33.79 -7.30
CA TRP A 111 -5.29 32.78 -8.35
C TRP A 111 -5.67 31.39 -7.83
N GLY A 112 -6.08 31.27 -6.57
CA GLY A 112 -6.68 30.04 -6.05
C GLY A 112 -5.70 29.06 -5.40
N TYR A 113 -4.47 29.49 -5.08
CA TYR A 113 -3.48 28.67 -4.36
C TYR A 113 -3.32 29.15 -2.93
N ARG A 114 -3.19 28.22 -1.99
CA ARG A 114 -2.40 28.48 -0.79
C ARG A 114 -0.97 28.06 -1.11
N GLN A 115 0.02 28.92 -0.93
CA GLN A 115 1.40 28.62 -1.29
C GLN A 115 2.42 29.31 -0.38
N PHE A 116 3.64 28.77 -0.34
CA PHE A 116 4.84 29.43 0.17
C PHE A 116 6.03 29.06 -0.72
N ALA A 117 7.14 29.80 -0.61
CA ALA A 117 8.32 29.52 -1.43
C ALA A 117 9.62 29.57 -0.61
N ILE A 118 10.57 28.72 -1.00
CA ILE A 118 11.91 28.64 -0.43
C ILE A 118 12.98 28.68 -1.52
N ASN A 119 14.20 29.05 -1.14
CA ASN A 119 15.38 28.83 -1.97
C ASN A 119 16.17 27.61 -1.50
N ASP A 120 16.71 26.85 -2.45
CA ASP A 120 17.75 25.88 -2.19
C ASP A 120 19.15 26.55 -2.06
N PRO A 121 20.19 25.81 -1.65
CA PRO A 121 21.54 26.36 -1.49
C PRO A 121 22.19 26.88 -2.79
N ASP A 122 21.64 26.50 -3.94
CA ASP A 122 22.06 26.89 -5.29
C ASP A 122 21.16 28.04 -5.83
N GLY A 123 20.25 28.56 -5.00
CA GLY A 123 19.35 29.67 -5.31
C GLY A 123 18.11 29.28 -6.13
N ASN A 124 17.88 28.01 -6.44
CA ASN A 124 16.67 27.55 -7.11
C ASN A 124 15.45 27.77 -6.20
N THR A 125 14.35 28.25 -6.77
CA THR A 125 13.12 28.53 -6.01
C THR A 125 12.14 27.36 -6.12
N LEU A 126 11.72 26.81 -4.99
CA LEU A 126 10.63 25.85 -4.92
C LEU A 126 9.40 26.56 -4.35
N THR A 127 8.31 26.56 -5.12
CA THR A 127 7.00 27.00 -4.63
C THR A 127 6.17 25.77 -4.31
N PHE A 128 5.82 25.59 -3.05
CA PHE A 128 4.89 24.55 -2.63
C PHE A 128 3.49 25.14 -2.59
N PHE A 129 2.50 24.42 -3.11
CA PHE A 129 1.14 24.94 -3.16
C PHE A 129 0.07 23.87 -3.01
N LYS A 130 -1.14 24.32 -2.68
CA LYS A 130 -2.39 23.58 -2.85
C LYS A 130 -3.48 24.43 -3.48
N PHE A 131 -4.41 23.81 -4.20
CA PHE A 131 -5.64 24.47 -4.59
C PHE A 131 -6.50 24.80 -3.37
N LEU A 132 -7.02 26.03 -3.30
CA LEU A 132 -7.96 26.46 -2.27
C LEU A 132 -9.32 25.75 -2.44
N GLU A 133 -9.74 25.56 -3.68
CA GLU A 133 -10.97 24.86 -4.04
C GLU A 133 -10.64 23.41 -4.44
N GLY A 134 -11.34 22.45 -3.84
CA GLY A 134 -11.18 21.02 -4.16
C GLY A 134 -9.90 20.35 -3.63
N GLY A 135 -8.92 21.12 -3.12
CA GLY A 135 -7.64 20.58 -2.65
C GLY A 135 -6.77 20.04 -3.79
N ASN A 136 -5.57 19.54 -3.44
CA ASN A 136 -4.73 18.86 -4.43
C ASN A 136 -5.07 17.36 -4.49
N PRO A 137 -5.04 16.73 -5.67
CA PRO A 137 -5.06 15.28 -5.79
C PRO A 137 -3.70 14.72 -5.33
N GLY A 138 -3.56 14.45 -4.03
CA GLY A 138 -2.37 13.87 -3.40
C GLY A 138 -2.66 13.46 -1.95
N GLU A 139 -2.03 12.38 -1.49
CA GLU A 139 -2.28 11.81 -0.15
C GLU A 139 -1.85 12.75 1.00
N GLU A 140 -2.61 12.72 2.10
CA GLU A 140 -2.40 13.58 3.26
C GLU A 140 -1.56 12.90 4.36
N TRP A 141 -0.27 13.24 4.49
CA TRP A 141 0.62 12.87 5.61
C TRP A 141 0.26 13.50 6.97
N GLY A 142 -0.06 12.67 7.98
CA GLY A 142 -0.24 13.06 9.38
C GLY A 142 1.07 13.40 10.12
N ILE A 143 1.00 14.32 11.09
CA ILE A 143 2.14 14.84 11.88
C ILE A 143 2.74 13.75 12.79
N VAL A 144 3.97 13.29 12.52
CA VAL A 144 4.78 12.56 13.52
C VAL A 144 5.88 13.50 14.03
N LYS A 145 5.90 13.74 15.35
CA LYS A 145 6.87 14.63 16.02
C LYS A 145 8.32 14.19 15.76
N ALA A 146 9.17 15.16 15.47
CA ALA A 146 10.61 15.02 15.29
C ALA A 146 11.28 14.27 16.46
N VAL A 147 11.84 13.09 16.18
CA VAL A 147 12.81 12.41 17.04
C VAL A 147 14.20 12.89 16.64
N SER A 148 14.94 13.46 17.61
CA SER A 148 16.27 14.04 17.41
C SER A 148 17.30 13.00 16.91
N PRO A 149 18.28 13.41 16.08
CA PRO A 149 19.30 12.50 15.57
C PRO A 149 20.28 12.07 16.67
N ARG A 150 20.32 10.77 16.98
CA ARG A 150 21.41 10.19 17.77
C ARG A 150 22.68 10.15 16.92
N ARG A 151 23.69 10.89 17.36
CA ARG A 151 25.08 10.78 16.90
C ARG A 151 25.62 9.40 17.20
N ASN A 152 26.13 8.68 16.21
CA ASN A 152 27.10 7.61 16.42
C ASN A 152 28.36 7.90 15.60
N HIS A 153 29.44 8.25 16.30
CA HIS A 153 30.80 8.11 15.78
C HIS A 153 31.20 6.63 15.77
N PRO A 154 31.97 6.16 14.78
CA PRO A 154 32.53 4.81 14.80
C PRO A 154 33.84 4.79 15.60
N ALA A 155 33.96 3.83 16.52
CA ALA A 155 35.25 3.42 17.06
C ALA A 155 35.75 2.19 16.28
N SER A 156 36.98 2.31 15.80
CA SER A 156 37.79 1.30 15.12
C SER A 156 38.11 0.08 15.99
N THR A 157 38.27 -1.09 15.37
CA THR A 157 39.47 -2.00 15.42
C THR A 157 39.16 -3.26 14.58
N SER A 158 39.83 -3.49 13.44
CA SER A 158 40.92 -4.48 13.20
C SER A 158 40.60 -5.91 13.68
N ARG A 159 40.80 -7.02 12.96
CA ARG A 159 41.72 -7.36 11.86
C ARG A 159 41.35 -8.79 11.38
N CYS A 160 41.64 -9.05 10.10
CA CYS A 160 42.06 -10.31 9.43
C CYS A 160 41.63 -11.69 9.97
N ASP A 161 41.07 -12.55 9.10
CA ASP A 161 41.89 -13.55 8.39
C ASP A 161 41.15 -14.17 7.19
N ALA A 162 41.95 -14.46 6.16
CA ALA A 162 41.57 -15.06 4.90
C ALA A 162 41.08 -16.52 5.07
N TRP A 163 40.57 -17.13 4.00
CA TRP A 163 41.09 -18.37 3.40
C TRP A 163 40.35 -18.55 2.06
N SER A 164 41.15 -18.59 1.00
CA SER A 164 40.78 -18.86 -0.39
C SER A 164 40.61 -20.37 -0.63
N THR A 165 40.13 -20.72 -1.85
CA THR A 165 40.31 -21.98 -2.62
C THR A 165 38.96 -22.55 -3.07
N VAL A 166 38.66 -23.00 -4.30
CA VAL A 166 39.29 -22.97 -5.63
C VAL A 166 38.16 -23.28 -6.64
N TYR A 167 38.30 -22.72 -7.82
CA TYR A 167 37.52 -22.94 -9.04
C TYR A 167 37.80 -24.34 -9.65
N THR A 168 36.81 -25.03 -10.25
CA THR A 168 36.86 -25.42 -11.69
C THR A 168 35.59 -26.15 -12.18
N PRO A 169 35.28 -26.05 -13.49
CA PRO A 169 34.04 -26.52 -14.15
C PRO A 169 34.25 -27.77 -15.04
N ASN A 170 33.15 -28.37 -15.53
CA ASN A 170 33.06 -29.09 -16.83
C ASN A 170 31.59 -29.50 -17.09
N SER A 171 30.98 -29.14 -18.23
CA SER A 171 30.91 -29.85 -19.54
C SER A 171 30.10 -31.17 -19.45
N GLU A 172 29.21 -31.60 -20.37
CA GLU A 172 29.12 -31.45 -21.82
C GLU A 172 27.78 -32.07 -22.33
N ALA A 173 27.46 -31.88 -23.62
CA ALA A 173 26.18 -32.10 -24.32
C ALA A 173 25.82 -33.54 -24.75
N LYS A 174 24.55 -33.76 -25.20
CA LYS A 174 24.11 -34.59 -26.38
C LYS A 174 22.56 -34.68 -26.50
N THR A 175 21.92 -34.05 -27.50
CA THR A 175 21.38 -34.56 -28.80
C THR A 175 19.90 -35.08 -28.83
N ASN A 176 19.08 -34.32 -29.59
CA ASN A 176 17.78 -34.47 -30.31
C ASN A 176 17.38 -35.89 -30.85
N PRO A 177 16.21 -36.14 -31.53
CA PRO A 177 15.02 -35.30 -31.82
C PRO A 177 13.62 -35.99 -31.76
N HIS A 178 12.52 -35.23 -31.75
CA HIS A 178 11.33 -35.55 -32.55
C HIS A 178 10.58 -34.28 -32.97
N ARG A 179 10.37 -34.18 -34.28
CA ARG A 179 9.74 -33.08 -35.02
C ARG A 179 8.39 -33.57 -35.53
N ILE A 180 7.31 -32.87 -35.20
CA ILE A 180 6.07 -32.84 -35.97
C ILE A 180 5.64 -31.38 -36.04
N ASP A 181 5.88 -30.76 -37.19
CA ASP A 181 5.15 -29.56 -37.65
C ASP A 181 3.72 -30.04 -38.01
N ILE A 182 2.62 -29.29 -37.82
CA ILE A 182 2.19 -28.17 -38.68
C ILE A 182 1.03 -27.42 -38.00
N ASN A 183 1.19 -26.09 -37.91
CA ASN A 183 0.21 -24.99 -37.90
C ASN A 183 -1.31 -25.30 -37.97
N ARG A 184 -2.04 -24.84 -36.94
CA ARG A 184 -3.27 -24.03 -37.09
C ARG A 184 -3.27 -22.96 -36.01
N SER A 185 -2.96 -21.73 -36.44
CA SER A 185 -3.05 -20.51 -35.65
C SER A 185 -4.50 -20.08 -35.53
N ASP A 186 -5.13 -20.38 -34.39
CA ASP A 186 -6.20 -19.55 -33.86
C ASP A 186 -5.56 -18.59 -32.86
N SER A 187 -5.39 -17.35 -33.29
CA SER A 187 -5.01 -16.23 -32.43
C SER A 187 -6.19 -15.87 -31.54
N SER A 188 -6.34 -16.57 -30.43
CA SER A 188 -7.05 -16.03 -29.27
C SER A 188 -6.09 -15.04 -28.58
N PRO A 189 -6.51 -13.80 -28.26
CA PRO A 189 -5.69 -12.92 -27.47
C PRO A 189 -5.45 -13.58 -26.12
N ASN A 190 -4.20 -13.58 -25.66
CA ASN A 190 -3.87 -13.92 -24.28
C ASN A 190 -4.75 -13.07 -23.38
N LEU A 191 -5.77 -13.69 -22.76
CA LEU A 191 -6.38 -13.15 -21.56
C LEU A 191 -5.25 -13.10 -20.53
N GLU A 192 -4.70 -11.91 -20.29
CA GLU A 192 -4.08 -11.65 -19.01
C GLU A 192 -5.17 -11.96 -17.97
N LEU A 193 -5.01 -13.06 -17.23
CA LEU A 193 -5.86 -13.38 -16.10
C LEU A 193 -5.65 -12.25 -15.09
N THR A 194 -6.57 -11.29 -15.08
CA THR A 194 -6.68 -10.31 -14.00
C THR A 194 -6.92 -11.09 -12.72
N MET A 195 -6.00 -11.02 -11.77
CA MET A 195 -6.14 -11.73 -10.49
C MET A 195 -7.20 -11.00 -9.67
N SER A 196 -8.36 -11.61 -9.48
CA SER A 196 -9.38 -11.10 -8.57
C SER A 196 -8.85 -11.10 -7.14
N VAL A 197 -9.25 -10.11 -6.35
CA VAL A 197 -8.79 -9.92 -4.99
C VAL A 197 -9.98 -9.85 -4.04
N THR A 198 -9.75 -10.18 -2.77
CA THR A 198 -10.74 -9.98 -1.71
C THR A 198 -10.35 -8.80 -0.85
N GLU A 199 -11.20 -7.77 -0.78
CA GLU A 199 -11.11 -6.72 0.23
C GLU A 199 -11.32 -7.31 1.62
N CYS A 200 -10.52 -6.86 2.57
CA CYS A 200 -10.71 -7.11 3.99
C CYS A 200 -10.41 -5.82 4.76
N ALA A 201 -11.45 -5.23 5.35
CA ALA A 201 -11.33 -4.03 6.18
C ALA A 201 -11.85 -4.32 7.60
N ILE A 202 -11.07 -3.96 8.62
CA ILE A 202 -11.43 -4.05 10.03
C ILE A 202 -11.46 -2.62 10.59
N CYS A 203 -12.65 -2.12 10.85
CA CYS A 203 -12.90 -0.74 11.29
C CYS A 203 -13.30 -0.74 12.77
N PRO A 204 -12.51 -0.12 13.67
CA PRO A 204 -12.98 0.14 15.03
C PRO A 204 -14.16 1.12 15.03
N LEU A 205 -15.19 0.79 15.78
CA LEU A 205 -16.40 1.61 15.91
C LEU A 205 -16.36 2.42 17.20
N GLU A 206 -16.99 3.60 17.19
CA GLU A 206 -17.29 4.36 18.40
C GLU A 206 -18.13 3.52 19.38
N GLU A 207 -18.07 3.84 20.67
CA GLU A 207 -18.94 3.22 21.65
C GLU A 207 -20.29 3.97 21.76
N GLY A 208 -21.38 3.23 21.98
CA GLY A 208 -22.68 3.84 22.28
C GLY A 208 -23.43 4.44 21.08
N TYR A 209 -23.10 4.03 19.85
CA TYR A 209 -23.89 4.39 18.68
C TYR A 209 -25.28 3.74 18.69
N ASP A 210 -26.19 4.31 17.89
CA ASP A 210 -27.53 3.79 17.67
C ASP A 210 -27.48 2.54 16.76
N GLU A 211 -27.60 1.34 17.36
CA GLU A 211 -27.46 0.06 16.65
C GLU A 211 -28.45 -0.11 15.49
N ASP A 212 -29.70 0.36 15.64
CA ASP A 212 -30.73 0.21 14.60
C ASP A 212 -30.44 1.11 13.40
N LYS A 213 -30.02 2.35 13.63
CA LYS A 213 -29.58 3.25 12.55
C LYS A 213 -28.33 2.73 11.87
N PHE A 214 -27.36 2.25 12.64
CA PHE A 214 -26.15 1.66 12.12
C PHE A 214 -26.44 0.46 11.22
N LEU A 215 -27.30 -0.46 11.68
CA LEU A 215 -27.67 -1.64 10.90
C LEU A 215 -28.43 -1.29 9.62
N ASN A 216 -29.29 -0.26 9.64
CA ASN A 216 -29.97 0.22 8.44
C ASN A 216 -28.98 0.83 7.44
N LEU A 217 -28.01 1.60 7.92
CA LEU A 217 -26.96 2.16 7.08
C LEU A 217 -26.06 1.07 6.49
N LEU A 218 -25.70 0.04 7.26
CA LEU A 218 -24.97 -1.11 6.74
C LEU A 218 -25.74 -1.84 5.62
N LYS A 219 -27.07 -1.97 5.74
CA LYS A 219 -27.89 -2.57 4.67
C LYS A 219 -27.85 -1.73 3.40
N GLU A 220 -27.92 -0.42 3.53
CA GLU A 220 -27.82 0.52 2.41
C GLU A 220 -26.44 0.46 1.75
N ALA A 221 -25.37 0.52 2.54
CA ALA A 221 -24.00 0.42 2.05
C ALA A 221 -23.74 -0.91 1.32
N GLN A 222 -24.19 -2.04 1.89
CA GLN A 222 -24.05 -3.35 1.26
C GLN A 222 -24.85 -3.41 -0.05
N HIS A 223 -26.04 -2.84 -0.06
CA HIS A 223 -26.89 -2.79 -1.25
C HIS A 223 -26.22 -2.01 -2.38
N GLU A 224 -25.73 -0.80 -2.09
CA GLU A 224 -25.08 0.05 -3.08
C GLU A 224 -23.76 -0.54 -3.57
N GLN A 225 -22.93 -1.11 -2.68
CA GLN A 225 -21.70 -1.81 -3.07
C GLN A 225 -22.01 -3.00 -3.99
N ASN A 226 -22.97 -3.85 -3.63
CA ASN A 226 -23.37 -4.99 -4.47
C ASN A 226 -23.98 -4.55 -5.80
N ARG A 227 -24.74 -3.45 -5.81
CA ARG A 227 -25.31 -2.88 -7.03
C ARG A 227 -24.22 -2.33 -7.95
N TRP A 228 -23.22 -1.67 -7.39
CA TRP A 228 -22.06 -1.17 -8.13
C TRP A 228 -21.27 -2.32 -8.74
N ILE A 229 -20.96 -3.37 -7.97
CA ILE A 229 -20.21 -4.53 -8.48
C ILE A 229 -20.99 -5.22 -9.61
N ARG A 230 -22.32 -5.44 -9.47
CA ARG A 230 -23.16 -5.99 -10.55
C ARG A 230 -23.10 -5.18 -11.84
N LYS A 231 -22.98 -3.87 -11.72
CA LYS A 231 -22.98 -2.96 -12.87
C LYS A 231 -21.63 -2.90 -13.57
N HIS A 232 -20.54 -2.89 -12.81
CA HIS A 232 -19.19 -2.63 -13.33
C HIS A 232 -18.34 -3.90 -13.47
N GLN A 233 -18.57 -4.90 -12.63
CA GLN A 233 -17.81 -6.16 -12.58
C GLN A 233 -18.75 -7.39 -12.53
N PRO A 234 -19.69 -7.53 -13.49
CA PRO A 234 -20.71 -8.58 -13.45
C PRO A 234 -20.12 -10.00 -13.50
N HIS A 235 -18.91 -10.17 -14.04
CA HIS A 235 -18.24 -11.46 -14.15
C HIS A 235 -17.93 -12.09 -12.77
N LEU A 236 -17.81 -11.29 -11.71
CA LEU A 236 -17.64 -11.78 -10.34
C LEU A 236 -18.84 -12.60 -9.83
N LEU A 237 -19.99 -12.50 -10.49
CA LEU A 237 -21.22 -13.23 -10.15
C LEU A 237 -21.39 -14.51 -10.96
N GLU A 238 -20.61 -14.68 -12.04
CA GLU A 238 -20.79 -15.81 -12.95
C GLU A 238 -20.54 -17.13 -12.21
N GLY A 239 -21.55 -18.00 -12.20
CA GLY A 239 -21.47 -19.31 -11.53
C GLY A 239 -21.58 -19.29 -10.01
N ARG A 240 -21.83 -18.14 -9.37
CA ARG A 240 -21.97 -18.04 -7.91
C ARG A 240 -23.43 -18.27 -7.46
N PRO A 241 -23.68 -19.03 -6.38
CA PRO A 241 -25.04 -19.39 -5.93
C PRO A 241 -25.71 -18.32 -5.05
N TYR A 242 -25.12 -17.14 -4.90
CA TYR A 242 -25.58 -16.08 -4.00
C TYR A 242 -25.67 -14.74 -4.72
N GLU A 243 -26.61 -13.89 -4.27
CA GLU A 243 -26.87 -12.60 -4.90
C GLU A 243 -26.00 -11.48 -4.33
N ASN A 244 -25.66 -11.52 -3.03
CA ASN A 244 -24.85 -10.50 -2.38
C ASN A 244 -23.35 -10.82 -2.53
N LEU A 245 -22.50 -9.82 -2.77
CA LEU A 245 -21.03 -9.98 -2.90
C LEU A 245 -20.21 -9.39 -1.74
N SER A 246 -20.72 -8.38 -1.05
CA SER A 246 -20.07 -7.78 0.13
C SER A 246 -20.68 -8.30 1.43
N SER A 247 -19.87 -8.67 2.43
CA SER A 247 -20.28 -9.10 3.78
C SER A 247 -19.95 -8.05 4.81
N PHE A 248 -20.86 -7.84 5.76
CA PHE A 248 -20.59 -7.05 6.96
C PHE A 248 -20.77 -7.90 8.22
N SER A 249 -19.77 -7.91 9.08
CA SER A 249 -19.77 -8.67 10.34
C SER A 249 -19.30 -7.80 11.50
N ILE A 250 -19.77 -8.10 12.69
CA ILE A 250 -19.38 -7.36 13.91
C ILE A 250 -18.71 -8.27 14.92
N GLN A 251 -17.68 -7.75 15.57
CA GLN A 251 -17.15 -8.30 16.79
C GLN A 251 -17.58 -7.41 17.96
N LYS A 252 -18.30 -7.99 18.91
CA LYS A 252 -18.77 -7.31 20.12
C LYS A 252 -17.65 -7.24 21.17
N SER A 253 -16.57 -6.54 20.85
CA SER A 253 -15.49 -6.15 21.77
C SER A 253 -15.72 -4.73 22.31
N SER A 254 -14.81 -4.24 23.15
CA SER A 254 -14.72 -2.84 23.57
C SER A 254 -13.32 -2.34 23.18
N PRO A 255 -13.18 -1.48 22.16
CA PRO A 255 -14.26 -0.99 21.28
C PRO A 255 -14.81 -2.10 20.35
N PRO A 256 -16.06 -1.99 19.85
CA PRO A 256 -16.60 -2.90 18.84
C PRO A 256 -15.82 -2.78 17.51
N LEU A 257 -15.74 -3.87 16.75
CA LEU A 257 -15.11 -3.87 15.43
C LEU A 257 -16.12 -4.25 14.35
N LEU A 258 -16.07 -3.56 13.21
CA LEU A 258 -16.75 -3.91 11.97
C LEU A 258 -15.75 -4.59 11.03
N LEU A 259 -16.14 -5.71 10.44
CA LEU A 259 -15.42 -6.38 9.36
C LEU A 259 -16.22 -6.23 8.07
N ILE A 260 -15.55 -5.74 7.04
CA ILE A 260 -16.04 -5.63 5.67
C ILE A 260 -15.22 -6.56 4.79
N THR A 261 -15.90 -7.38 3.98
CA THR A 261 -15.24 -8.18 2.94
C THR A 261 -16.01 -8.11 1.63
N ALA A 262 -15.34 -7.88 0.51
CA ALA A 262 -15.96 -7.91 -0.82
C ALA A 262 -14.96 -8.41 -1.88
N PRO A 263 -15.42 -9.13 -2.91
CA PRO A 263 -14.58 -9.50 -4.04
C PRO A 263 -14.47 -8.32 -5.02
N TRP A 264 -13.31 -8.20 -5.64
CA TRP A 264 -13.00 -7.26 -6.70
C TRP A 264 -12.25 -7.97 -7.82
N ASP A 265 -12.47 -7.55 -9.06
CA ASP A 265 -11.74 -8.09 -10.21
C ASP A 265 -10.23 -7.76 -10.18
N SER A 266 -9.87 -6.73 -9.44
CA SER A 266 -8.53 -6.16 -9.28
C SER A 266 -8.50 -5.14 -8.14
N PRO A 267 -7.30 -4.80 -7.60
CA PRO A 267 -7.14 -3.65 -6.71
C PRO A 267 -7.61 -2.33 -7.34
N GLU A 268 -7.39 -2.15 -8.65
CA GLU A 268 -7.82 -0.97 -9.40
C GLU A 268 -9.35 -0.86 -9.48
N GLY A 269 -10.02 -1.98 -9.73
CA GLY A 269 -11.48 -2.04 -9.72
C GLY A 269 -12.07 -1.69 -8.35
N HIS A 270 -11.39 -2.08 -7.26
CA HIS A 270 -11.76 -1.60 -5.93
C HIS A 270 -11.54 -0.08 -5.78
N ALA A 271 -10.42 0.44 -6.29
CA ALA A 271 -10.14 1.88 -6.24
C ALA A 271 -11.21 2.70 -7.00
N GLU A 272 -11.74 2.18 -8.10
CA GLU A 272 -12.88 2.78 -8.81
C GLU A 272 -14.14 2.84 -7.94
N TRP A 273 -14.42 1.79 -7.18
CA TRP A 273 -15.51 1.82 -6.19
C TRP A 273 -15.28 2.90 -5.14
N ILE A 274 -14.10 2.97 -4.52
CA ILE A 274 -13.76 4.00 -3.52
C ILE A 274 -13.93 5.42 -4.10
N ALA A 275 -13.52 5.62 -5.36
CA ALA A 275 -13.61 6.92 -6.03
C ALA A 275 -15.04 7.30 -6.46
N SER A 276 -15.97 6.34 -6.49
CA SER A 276 -17.34 6.53 -6.96
C SER A 276 -18.15 7.48 -6.07
N ASP A 277 -19.14 8.15 -6.67
CA ASP A 277 -20.05 9.02 -5.91
C ASP A 277 -20.94 8.19 -4.98
N GLU A 278 -21.33 6.99 -5.40
CA GLU A 278 -22.09 6.03 -4.59
C GLU A 278 -21.36 5.68 -3.29
N ASN A 279 -20.06 5.33 -3.38
CA ASN A 279 -19.24 5.03 -2.20
C ASN A 279 -19.09 6.26 -1.29
N LYS A 280 -18.75 7.42 -1.85
CA LYS A 280 -18.55 8.65 -1.06
C LYS A 280 -19.78 9.01 -0.21
N VAL A 281 -20.99 8.73 -0.73
CA VAL A 281 -22.22 8.93 0.03
C VAL A 281 -22.34 7.92 1.17
N VAL A 282 -22.33 6.62 0.87
CA VAL A 282 -22.61 5.58 1.89
C VAL A 282 -21.46 5.43 2.89
N MET A 283 -20.21 5.46 2.45
CA MET A 283 -19.03 5.40 3.32
C MET A 283 -18.80 6.72 4.07
N GLY A 284 -19.16 7.87 3.48
CA GLY A 284 -19.14 9.15 4.17
C GLY A 284 -20.13 9.22 5.34
N GLN A 285 -21.28 8.52 5.23
CA GLN A 285 -22.19 8.34 6.36
C GLN A 285 -21.65 7.31 7.36
N LEU A 286 -21.11 6.20 6.86
CA LEU A 286 -20.62 5.11 7.71
C LEU A 286 -19.41 5.54 8.57
N SER A 287 -18.57 6.44 8.04
CA SER A 287 -17.39 6.96 8.75
C SER A 287 -17.73 7.71 10.03
N SER A 288 -18.94 8.24 10.17
CA SER A 288 -19.41 8.86 11.41
C SER A 288 -19.58 7.88 12.58
N TYR A 289 -19.53 6.57 12.32
CA TYR A 289 -19.56 5.51 13.33
C TYR A 289 -18.17 4.98 13.68
N PHE A 290 -17.11 5.39 12.95
CA PHE A 290 -15.76 4.91 13.20
C PHE A 290 -15.12 5.67 14.36
N ALA A 291 -14.38 4.94 15.19
CA ALA A 291 -13.74 5.53 16.36
C ALA A 291 -12.71 6.59 15.97
N GLU A 292 -12.77 7.77 16.60
CA GLU A 292 -11.80 8.85 16.38
C GLU A 292 -10.38 8.36 16.71
N ASN A 293 -9.42 8.70 15.86
CA ASN A 293 -8.00 8.31 15.99
C ASN A 293 -7.77 6.79 16.03
N SER A 294 -8.72 5.99 15.55
CA SER A 294 -8.57 4.54 15.42
C SER A 294 -8.00 4.15 14.06
N HIS A 295 -7.28 3.03 14.04
CA HIS A 295 -6.63 2.52 12.84
C HIS A 295 -7.53 1.46 12.18
N MET A 296 -8.11 1.82 11.04
CA MET A 296 -8.89 0.93 10.20
C MET A 296 -7.99 0.01 9.39
N VAL A 297 -7.73 -1.20 9.86
CA VAL A 297 -6.88 -2.14 9.12
C VAL A 297 -7.53 -2.46 7.77
N PHE A 298 -6.85 -2.15 6.67
CA PHE A 298 -7.36 -2.30 5.31
C PHE A 298 -6.34 -3.00 4.42
N TYR A 299 -6.74 -4.04 3.69
CA TYR A 299 -5.89 -4.65 2.67
C TYR A 299 -6.67 -5.51 1.68
N HIS A 300 -6.03 -5.77 0.53
CA HIS A 300 -6.45 -6.79 -0.43
C HIS A 300 -5.81 -8.14 -0.10
N LEU A 301 -6.56 -9.21 -0.34
CA LEU A 301 -6.14 -10.58 -0.14
C LEU A 301 -6.13 -11.34 -1.47
N ASP A 302 -5.01 -11.98 -1.76
CA ASP A 302 -4.87 -13.01 -2.80
C ASP A 302 -5.08 -14.38 -2.17
N HIS A 303 -5.82 -15.28 -2.82
CA HIS A 303 -6.18 -16.55 -2.21
C HIS A 303 -4.94 -17.41 -1.92
N ALA A 304 -4.83 -17.92 -0.69
CA ALA A 304 -3.71 -18.79 -0.29
C ALA A 304 -3.98 -20.26 -0.64
N GLY A 305 -5.24 -20.61 -0.88
CA GLY A 305 -5.73 -21.97 -1.03
C GLY A 305 -6.21 -22.33 -2.42
N GLY A 306 -6.89 -23.47 -2.51
CA GLY A 306 -7.51 -23.94 -3.76
C GLY A 306 -8.78 -23.19 -4.15
N GLU A 307 -9.44 -22.52 -3.20
CA GLU A 307 -10.66 -21.74 -3.46
C GLU A 307 -10.37 -20.25 -3.58
N ASP A 308 -10.82 -19.65 -4.68
CA ASP A 308 -10.63 -18.24 -5.02
C ASP A 308 -11.67 -17.30 -4.37
N ASP A 309 -12.63 -17.86 -3.64
CA ASP A 309 -13.80 -17.14 -3.14
C ASP A 309 -14.00 -17.34 -1.65
N LEU A 310 -13.73 -16.27 -0.90
CA LEU A 310 -13.94 -16.23 0.54
C LEU A 310 -15.41 -16.45 0.93
N ARG A 311 -16.37 -15.96 0.14
CA ARG A 311 -17.76 -15.90 0.58
C ARG A 311 -18.36 -17.27 0.80
N GLY A 312 -18.52 -18.07 -0.26
CA GLY A 312 -19.33 -19.30 -0.24
C GLY A 312 -20.39 -19.31 0.87
N ASP A 313 -20.25 -20.22 1.83
CA ASP A 313 -21.12 -20.38 3.01
C ASP A 313 -20.54 -19.86 4.34
N ILE A 314 -19.28 -19.42 4.42
CA ILE A 314 -18.63 -19.07 5.70
C ILE A 314 -19.47 -18.06 6.49
N PHE A 315 -19.97 -17.03 5.80
CA PHE A 315 -20.76 -15.97 6.42
C PHE A 315 -22.26 -16.33 6.57
N ALA A 316 -22.74 -17.30 5.78
CA ALA A 316 -24.14 -17.73 5.82
C ALA A 316 -24.45 -18.69 6.98
N GLN A 317 -23.42 -19.35 7.54
CA GLN A 317 -23.58 -20.41 8.56
C GLN A 317 -23.53 -19.90 10.00
N GLY A 318 -23.43 -18.58 10.20
CA GLY A 318 -23.40 -17.94 11.52
C GLY A 318 -21.98 -17.57 11.96
N PRO A 319 -21.66 -17.63 13.26
CA PRO A 319 -20.39 -17.13 13.78
C PRO A 319 -19.17 -17.85 13.17
N PHE A 320 -18.12 -17.09 12.94
CA PHE A 320 -16.87 -17.58 12.37
C PHE A 320 -15.65 -16.98 13.07
N ASN A 321 -14.50 -17.61 12.86
CA ASN A 321 -13.22 -17.17 13.37
C ASN A 321 -12.42 -16.52 12.25
N LEU A 322 -11.65 -15.49 12.60
CA LEU A 322 -10.66 -14.86 11.73
C LEU A 322 -9.35 -14.77 12.47
N TRP A 323 -8.28 -15.31 11.92
CA TRP A 323 -6.92 -15.13 12.42
C TRP A 323 -6.06 -14.41 11.41
N ARG A 324 -5.25 -13.46 11.89
CA ARG A 324 -4.17 -12.84 11.11
C ARG A 324 -2.85 -13.37 11.62
N LEU A 325 -2.02 -13.86 10.72
CA LEU A 325 -0.70 -14.40 11.04
C LEU A 325 0.36 -13.68 10.24
N THR A 326 1.25 -12.96 10.93
CA THR A 326 2.43 -12.34 10.33
C THR A 326 3.66 -13.18 10.65
N VAL A 327 4.48 -13.44 9.62
CA VAL A 327 5.72 -14.22 9.72
C VAL A 327 6.85 -13.53 8.99
N LYS A 328 8.09 -13.88 9.35
CA LYS A 328 9.26 -13.44 8.58
C LYS A 328 9.21 -13.98 7.14
N PRO A 329 9.82 -13.29 6.16
CA PRO A 329 9.78 -13.69 4.75
C PRO A 329 10.24 -15.13 4.48
N ASP A 330 11.27 -15.60 5.20
CA ASP A 330 11.82 -16.97 5.09
C ASP A 330 10.88 -18.06 5.64
N HIS A 331 9.82 -17.68 6.36
CA HIS A 331 8.81 -18.59 6.89
C HIS A 331 7.53 -18.63 6.05
N LYS A 332 7.38 -17.77 5.02
CA LYS A 332 6.17 -17.68 4.19
C LYS A 332 5.78 -19.02 3.57
N ASP A 333 6.73 -19.70 2.92
CA ASP A 333 6.47 -20.95 2.20
C ASP A 333 6.06 -22.09 3.16
N LYS A 334 6.68 -22.13 4.34
CA LYS A 334 6.31 -23.09 5.39
C LYS A 334 4.90 -22.83 5.91
N LEU A 335 4.53 -21.57 6.13
CA LEU A 335 3.17 -21.22 6.54
C LEU A 335 2.14 -21.52 5.44
N GLN A 336 2.50 -21.29 4.18
CA GLN A 336 1.68 -21.66 3.02
C GLN A 336 1.43 -23.18 2.96
N GLU A 337 2.44 -24.00 3.21
CA GLU A 337 2.31 -25.46 3.26
C GLU A 337 1.40 -25.90 4.43
N LEU A 338 1.59 -25.33 5.61
CA LEU A 338 0.73 -25.58 6.77
C LEU A 338 -0.73 -25.20 6.48
N PHE A 339 -0.95 -24.05 5.83
CA PHE A 339 -2.29 -23.62 5.43
C PHE A 339 -2.93 -24.60 4.45
N ARG A 340 -2.24 -25.04 3.40
CA ARG A 340 -2.78 -26.04 2.45
C ARG A 340 -3.10 -27.37 3.13
N ASN A 341 -2.30 -27.78 4.12
CA ASN A 341 -2.59 -28.97 4.92
C ASN A 341 -3.85 -28.77 5.78
N VAL A 342 -4.00 -27.59 6.40
CA VAL A 342 -5.21 -27.26 7.17
C VAL A 342 -6.44 -27.21 6.28
N GLU A 343 -6.36 -26.56 5.12
CA GLU A 343 -7.44 -26.47 4.14
C GLU A 343 -7.85 -27.86 3.64
N SER A 344 -6.90 -28.71 3.24
CA SER A 344 -7.20 -30.06 2.76
C SER A 344 -7.79 -31.01 3.81
N HIS A 345 -7.47 -30.83 5.09
CA HIS A 345 -7.95 -31.70 6.18
C HIS A 345 -9.19 -31.14 6.90
N GLY A 346 -9.35 -29.83 6.89
CA GLY A 346 -10.43 -29.12 7.57
C GLY A 346 -11.56 -28.71 6.64
N SER A 347 -11.29 -28.51 5.35
CA SER A 347 -12.32 -28.30 4.34
C SER A 347 -12.98 -29.64 4.01
N THR A 348 -14.30 -29.66 4.14
CA THR A 348 -15.11 -30.81 3.76
C THR A 348 -16.08 -30.38 2.67
N THR A 349 -16.72 -31.32 1.99
CA THR A 349 -17.87 -30.98 1.13
C THR A 349 -19.08 -30.49 1.91
N GLU A 350 -19.03 -30.46 3.26
CA GLU A 350 -20.08 -29.92 4.10
C GLU A 350 -19.96 -28.40 4.22
N PRO A 351 -21.00 -27.64 3.80
CA PRO A 351 -20.99 -26.19 3.84
C PRO A 351 -20.72 -25.56 5.22
N SER A 352 -21.07 -26.25 6.29
CA SER A 352 -20.87 -25.73 7.65
C SER A 352 -19.42 -25.84 8.13
N LYS A 353 -18.52 -26.51 7.40
CA LYS A 353 -17.12 -26.76 7.81
C LYS A 353 -16.16 -26.28 6.73
N ARG A 354 -16.09 -24.96 6.58
CA ARG A 354 -15.27 -24.32 5.56
C ARG A 354 -14.14 -23.52 6.18
N ILE A 355 -13.02 -23.54 5.48
CA ILE A 355 -11.80 -22.78 5.78
C ILE A 355 -11.44 -22.05 4.51
N TRP A 356 -11.09 -20.77 4.62
CA TRP A 356 -10.53 -19.99 3.54
C TRP A 356 -9.36 -19.18 4.07
N GLY A 357 -8.38 -18.88 3.22
CA GLY A 357 -7.27 -18.02 3.59
C GLY A 357 -6.78 -17.20 2.41
N GLY A 358 -6.27 -16.01 2.71
CA GLY A 358 -5.69 -15.13 1.72
C GLY A 358 -4.43 -14.44 2.23
N TRP A 359 -3.43 -14.33 1.38
CA TRP A 359 -2.24 -13.53 1.61
C TRP A 359 -2.55 -12.07 1.36
N ARG A 360 -2.14 -11.21 2.28
CA ARG A 360 -2.14 -9.77 2.07
C ARG A 360 -1.27 -9.42 0.86
N ILE A 361 -1.85 -8.65 -0.06
CA ILE A 361 -1.19 -8.11 -1.26
C ILE A 361 -1.40 -6.60 -1.34
N GLY A 362 -0.52 -5.92 -2.09
CA GLY A 362 -0.44 -4.45 -2.15
C GLY A 362 0.65 -3.90 -1.22
N ASP A 363 1.20 -2.74 -1.59
CA ASP A 363 2.20 -2.04 -0.78
C ASP A 363 1.58 -1.64 0.56
N LYS A 364 2.19 -2.11 1.67
CA LYS A 364 1.75 -1.88 3.05
C LYS A 364 1.61 -0.38 3.41
N LYS A 365 2.20 0.54 2.63
CA LYS A 365 2.10 1.98 2.82
C LYS A 365 0.67 2.52 2.72
N LEU A 366 -0.11 2.09 1.72
CA LEU A 366 -1.51 2.51 1.56
C LEU A 366 -2.41 2.06 2.74
N ALA A 367 -2.00 1.00 3.43
CA ALA A 367 -2.75 0.41 4.52
C ALA A 367 -2.32 0.93 5.91
N ASP A 368 -1.11 1.46 6.07
CA ASP A 368 -0.60 1.97 7.35
C ASP A 368 -0.56 3.51 7.41
N GLU A 369 -0.51 4.22 6.27
CA GLU A 369 -0.46 5.69 6.22
C GLU A 369 -1.82 6.37 6.48
N GLN A 370 -2.96 5.67 6.26
CA GLN A 370 -4.27 6.09 6.80
C GLN A 370 -4.46 5.71 8.28
N ASN A 371 -3.50 4.98 8.88
CA ASN A 371 -3.66 4.24 10.12
C ASN A 371 -2.55 4.47 11.14
N GLY A 372 -1.93 5.66 11.14
CA GLY A 372 -1.08 6.15 12.24
C GLY A 372 -0.34 5.10 13.08
N GLY A 373 0.43 4.21 12.45
CA GLY A 373 0.97 3.04 13.14
C GLY A 373 1.99 3.37 14.23
N SER A 374 1.69 2.96 15.46
CA SER A 374 2.66 2.73 16.53
C SER A 374 3.37 1.38 16.35
N GLU A 375 4.63 1.31 16.80
CA GLU A 375 5.52 0.14 16.82
C GLU A 375 4.84 -1.18 17.26
N GLU A 376 4.34 -1.98 16.30
CA GLU A 376 4.09 -3.40 16.51
C GLU A 376 5.14 -4.24 15.78
N ARG A 377 5.51 -5.36 16.41
CA ARG A 377 6.83 -6.01 16.32
C ARG A 377 7.00 -6.92 15.09
N GLY A 378 6.49 -6.51 13.93
CA GLY A 378 6.73 -7.10 12.61
C GLY A 378 7.25 -6.01 11.66
N THR A 379 8.28 -6.29 10.89
CA THR A 379 8.80 -5.29 9.94
C THR A 379 7.83 -5.10 8.78
N GLU A 380 7.79 -3.91 8.19
CA GLU A 380 6.92 -3.47 7.08
C GLU A 380 6.93 -4.41 5.85
N GLN A 381 7.85 -5.39 5.81
CA GLN A 381 8.04 -6.38 4.75
C GLN A 381 7.58 -7.80 5.11
N ASP A 382 7.10 -8.05 6.34
CA ASP A 382 6.75 -9.39 6.80
C ASP A 382 5.42 -9.87 6.17
N PRO A 383 5.40 -11.04 5.49
CA PRO A 383 4.19 -11.63 4.93
C PRO A 383 3.10 -11.87 5.97
N GLU A 384 1.86 -11.56 5.60
CA GLU A 384 0.67 -11.75 6.44
C GLU A 384 -0.37 -12.59 5.70
N VAL A 385 -0.86 -13.64 6.34
CA VAL A 385 -2.01 -14.43 5.87
C VAL A 385 -3.19 -14.22 6.82
N VAL A 386 -4.38 -14.08 6.24
CA VAL A 386 -5.64 -13.96 6.96
C VAL A 386 -6.45 -15.22 6.70
N VAL A 387 -6.85 -15.91 7.76
CA VAL A 387 -7.52 -17.20 7.70
C VAL A 387 -8.88 -17.12 8.37
N PHE A 388 -9.90 -17.55 7.65
CA PHE A 388 -11.31 -17.56 8.04
C PHE A 388 -11.78 -19.00 8.18
N TRP A 389 -12.57 -19.31 9.21
CA TRP A 389 -13.23 -20.61 9.29
C TRP A 389 -14.49 -20.58 10.16
N THR A 390 -15.45 -21.43 9.81
CA THR A 390 -16.69 -21.59 10.57
C THR A 390 -16.44 -22.26 11.92
N ARG A 391 -17.28 -21.99 12.93
CA ARG A 391 -17.15 -22.61 14.26
C ARG A 391 -17.21 -24.16 14.25
N ASP A 392 -17.86 -24.75 13.26
CA ASP A 392 -18.05 -26.21 13.20
C ASP A 392 -16.81 -26.97 12.70
N VAL A 393 -15.77 -26.26 12.26
CA VAL A 393 -14.47 -26.86 12.00
C VAL A 393 -13.86 -27.31 13.33
N LYS A 394 -13.95 -28.61 13.60
CA LYS A 394 -13.35 -29.26 14.79
C LYS A 394 -11.85 -29.53 14.66
N TYR A 395 -11.28 -29.20 13.50
CA TYR A 395 -9.86 -29.31 13.24
C TYR A 395 -9.12 -28.18 13.97
N ASP A 396 -7.97 -28.47 14.58
CA ASP A 396 -7.16 -27.47 15.28
C ASP A 396 -6.41 -26.56 14.29
N VAL A 397 -7.17 -25.72 13.58
CA VAL A 397 -6.64 -24.74 12.61
C VAL A 397 -5.55 -23.89 13.27
N GLY A 398 -5.85 -23.36 14.45
CA GLY A 398 -4.97 -22.45 15.16
C GLY A 398 -3.66 -23.07 15.62
N GLY A 399 -3.71 -24.24 16.28
CA GLY A 399 -2.52 -24.94 16.74
C GLY A 399 -1.65 -25.44 15.61
N ARG A 400 -2.23 -25.78 14.45
CA ARG A 400 -1.48 -26.19 13.25
C ARG A 400 -0.75 -25.02 12.58
N LEU A 401 -1.43 -23.89 12.40
CA LEU A 401 -0.81 -22.70 11.78
C LEU A 401 0.26 -22.08 12.69
N SER A 402 0.12 -22.23 14.00
CA SER A 402 1.11 -21.72 14.98
C SER A 402 2.40 -22.56 15.07
N GLN A 403 2.58 -23.60 14.23
CA GLN A 403 3.80 -24.43 14.20
C GLN A 403 4.98 -23.77 13.45
N VAL A 404 4.72 -22.64 12.79
CA VAL A 404 5.78 -21.79 12.24
C VAL A 404 6.51 -21.10 13.41
N HIS A 405 7.77 -20.70 13.21
CA HIS A 405 8.57 -20.11 14.30
C HIS A 405 8.24 -18.61 14.44
N ASP A 406 7.97 -18.19 15.68
CA ASP A 406 7.62 -16.82 16.10
C ASP A 406 6.54 -16.10 15.24
N PRO A 407 5.36 -16.70 14.99
CA PRO A 407 4.28 -15.98 14.32
C PRO A 407 3.70 -14.92 15.25
N MET A 408 3.48 -13.71 14.73
CA MET A 408 2.58 -12.76 15.37
C MET A 408 1.15 -13.13 14.98
N VAL A 409 0.28 -13.39 15.97
CA VAL A 409 -1.07 -13.92 15.75
C VAL A 409 -2.11 -13.03 16.40
N PHE A 410 -3.05 -12.52 15.60
CA PHE A 410 -4.26 -11.85 16.07
C PHE A 410 -5.47 -12.74 15.86
N ARG A 411 -6.37 -12.80 16.85
CA ARG A 411 -7.48 -13.75 16.90
C ARG A 411 -8.78 -13.02 17.13
N TYR A 412 -9.75 -13.28 16.27
CA TYR A 412 -11.04 -12.62 16.30
C TYR A 412 -12.15 -13.64 16.12
N GLU A 413 -13.29 -13.35 16.73
CA GLU A 413 -14.53 -14.10 16.57
C GLU A 413 -15.63 -13.13 16.15
N TRP A 414 -16.28 -13.44 15.03
CA TRP A 414 -17.15 -12.52 14.32
C TRP A 414 -18.58 -13.05 14.28
N GLN A 415 -19.53 -12.12 14.31
CA GLN A 415 -20.95 -12.36 14.09
C GLN A 415 -21.36 -11.73 12.76
N PRO A 416 -21.85 -12.50 11.77
CA PRO A 416 -22.41 -11.93 10.56
C PRO A 416 -23.57 -10.98 10.89
N LEU A 417 -23.60 -9.82 10.25
CA LEU A 417 -24.74 -8.90 10.31
C LEU A 417 -25.60 -8.99 9.04
N LEU A 418 -24.95 -9.09 7.87
CA LEU A 418 -25.59 -9.04 6.54
C LEU A 418 -24.88 -9.88 5.48
#